data_AF-A0A9C8ZUX0-F1
#
_entry.id   AF-A0A9C8ZUX0-F1
#
_cell.length_a   1.000
_cell.length_b   1.000
_cell.length_c   1.000
_cell.angle_alpha   90.00
_cell.angle_beta   90.00
_cell.angle_gamma   90.00
#
_symmetry.space_group_name_H-M   'P 1'
#
loop_
_entity.id
_entity.type
_entity.pdbx_description
1 polymer ?
#
loop_
_entity_poly.entity_id
_entity_poly.type
_entity_poly.pdbx_seq_one_letter_code
_entity_poly.pdbx_strand_id
1 'polypeptide(L)'
;MTLKKKWLRWQRQQKLNKQILKAPHKDVRRRAMDLLARREHGVTELSRKLKTKGFDPELVEEVIQGLVSDNLVSDQRFCESMIHSRFNRGHGPIKVRYELRSKGIADQIIDSVMDELAPDWQQVLVDLIKKKYAGSLSGTPAERAKKVRFLSSRGFPQDMIFFAMRDAGFDQD
;
A
#
# COMPACT_ATOMS: atom_id res chain seq x y z
N MET A 1 -35.53 -5.31 -17.77
CA MET A 1 -35.55 -3.99 -17.08
C MET A 1 -35.91 -2.91 -18.11
N THR A 2 -37.00 -2.17 -17.94
CA THR A 2 -37.54 -1.27 -18.98
C THR A 2 -36.68 -0.03 -19.21
N LEU A 3 -36.69 0.51 -20.44
CA LEU A 3 -36.02 1.76 -20.82
C LEU A 3 -36.37 2.92 -19.87
N LYS A 4 -37.61 2.93 -19.35
CA LYS A 4 -38.10 3.88 -18.34
C LYS A 4 -37.33 3.81 -17.01
N LYS A 5 -36.93 2.60 -16.56
CA LYS A 5 -36.08 2.42 -15.35
C LYS A 5 -34.64 2.86 -15.58
N LYS A 6 -34.07 2.61 -16.77
CA LYS A 6 -32.72 3.12 -17.15
C LYS A 6 -32.71 4.64 -17.22
N TRP A 7 -33.75 5.24 -17.81
CA TRP A 7 -33.91 6.70 -17.92
C TRP A 7 -34.08 7.38 -16.55
N LEU A 8 -34.92 6.84 -15.66
CA LEU A 8 -35.07 7.33 -14.29
C LEU A 8 -33.78 7.21 -13.46
N ARG A 9 -33.00 6.14 -13.67
CA ARG A 9 -31.70 5.93 -13.01
C ARG A 9 -30.66 6.93 -13.52
N TRP A 10 -30.61 7.19 -14.83
CA TRP A 10 -29.77 8.22 -15.44
C TRP A 10 -30.15 9.63 -14.95
N GLN A 11 -31.44 9.93 -14.84
CA GLN A 11 -31.93 11.22 -14.38
C GLN A 11 -31.66 11.45 -12.87
N ARG A 12 -31.74 10.39 -12.05
CA ARG A 12 -31.26 10.41 -10.65
C ARG A 12 -29.75 10.60 -10.58
N GLN A 13 -28.97 9.93 -11.43
CA GLN A 13 -27.51 10.07 -11.47
C GLN A 13 -27.10 11.50 -11.88
N GLN A 14 -27.80 12.09 -12.85
CA GLN A 14 -27.59 13.47 -13.29
C GLN A 14 -27.98 14.49 -12.19
N LYS A 15 -29.08 14.26 -11.46
CA LYS A 15 -29.45 15.10 -10.31
C LYS A 15 -28.47 14.96 -9.15
N LEU A 16 -28.01 13.75 -8.85
CA LEU A 16 -26.98 13.48 -7.84
C LEU A 16 -25.68 14.20 -8.20
N ASN A 17 -25.20 14.05 -9.45
CA ASN A 17 -24.04 14.78 -9.97
C ASN A 17 -24.20 16.30 -9.90
N LYS A 18 -25.42 16.83 -10.12
CA LYS A 18 -25.71 18.27 -10.06
C LYS A 18 -25.83 18.79 -8.62
N GLN A 19 -26.22 17.95 -7.66
CA GLN A 19 -26.38 18.29 -6.24
C GLN A 19 -25.05 18.22 -5.47
N ILE A 20 -24.13 17.34 -5.90
CA ILE A 20 -22.73 17.25 -5.45
C ILE A 20 -21.93 18.53 -5.79
N LEU A 21 -22.42 19.44 -6.65
CA LEU A 21 -21.69 20.66 -7.05
C LEU A 21 -21.86 21.87 -6.10
N LYS A 22 -22.25 21.68 -4.84
CA LYS A 22 -22.24 22.76 -3.83
C LYS A 22 -20.80 23.09 -3.39
N ALA A 23 -20.51 24.35 -3.06
CA ALA A 23 -19.17 24.83 -2.69
C ALA A 23 -18.38 23.92 -1.72
N PRO A 24 -18.98 23.32 -0.67
CA PRO A 24 -18.26 22.43 0.25
C PRO A 24 -17.66 21.19 -0.43
N HIS A 25 -18.35 20.56 -1.39
CA HIS A 25 -17.80 19.42 -2.13
C HIS A 25 -16.62 19.82 -3.01
N LYS A 26 -16.65 21.03 -3.57
CA LYS A 26 -15.53 21.54 -4.39
C LYS A 26 -14.28 21.69 -3.54
N ASP A 27 -14.41 22.12 -2.29
CA ASP A 27 -13.28 22.26 -1.37
C ASP A 27 -12.72 20.89 -0.95
N VAL A 28 -13.58 19.92 -0.62
CA VAL A 28 -13.19 18.54 -0.32
C VAL A 28 -12.49 17.91 -1.53
N ARG A 29 -13.09 18.01 -2.72
CA ARG A 29 -12.52 17.47 -3.96
C ARG A 29 -11.20 18.14 -4.30
N ARG A 30 -11.11 19.47 -4.24
CA ARG A 30 -9.85 20.20 -4.46
C ARG A 30 -8.78 19.67 -3.52
N ARG A 31 -9.10 19.52 -2.24
CA ARG A 31 -8.11 19.02 -1.28
C ARG A 31 -7.71 17.57 -1.53
N ALA A 32 -8.64 16.72 -1.94
CA ALA A 32 -8.35 15.35 -2.35
C ALA A 32 -7.40 15.32 -3.55
N MET A 33 -7.68 16.13 -4.57
CA MET A 33 -6.81 16.26 -5.74
C MET A 33 -5.42 16.79 -5.39
N ASP A 34 -5.29 17.76 -4.47
CA ASP A 34 -3.99 18.24 -3.99
C ASP A 34 -3.14 17.15 -3.33
N LEU A 35 -3.79 16.15 -2.73
CA LEU A 35 -3.12 15.00 -2.11
C LEU A 35 -2.71 14.00 -3.19
N LEU A 36 -3.64 13.64 -4.09
CA LEU A 36 -3.43 12.69 -5.17
C LEU A 36 -2.38 13.17 -6.18
N ALA A 37 -2.26 14.48 -6.41
CA ALA A 37 -1.24 15.06 -7.27
C ALA A 37 0.20 14.79 -6.79
N ARG A 38 0.41 14.46 -5.51
CA ARG A 38 1.76 14.20 -4.95
C ARG A 38 2.13 12.73 -4.95
N ARG A 39 1.16 11.84 -4.77
CA ARG A 39 1.32 10.39 -4.82
C ARG A 39 -0.02 9.68 -4.78
N GLU A 40 0.02 8.39 -5.07
CA GLU A 40 -1.09 7.47 -4.84
C GLU A 40 -1.51 7.47 -3.36
N HIS A 41 -2.81 7.37 -3.13
CA HIS A 41 -3.44 7.24 -1.82
C HIS A 41 -4.49 6.14 -1.88
N GLY A 42 -4.52 5.28 -0.85
CA GLY A 42 -5.64 4.35 -0.66
C GLY A 42 -6.90 5.09 -0.23
N VAL A 43 -8.07 4.50 -0.51
CA VAL A 43 -9.40 5.06 -0.22
C VAL A 43 -9.53 5.40 1.27
N THR A 44 -9.20 4.45 2.14
CA THR A 44 -9.26 4.65 3.61
C THR A 44 -8.25 5.70 4.09
N GLU A 45 -7.05 5.74 3.50
CA GLU A 45 -6.04 6.74 3.84
C GLU A 45 -6.52 8.15 3.48
N LEU A 46 -7.06 8.32 2.27
CA LEU A 46 -7.54 9.60 1.77
C LEU A 46 -8.74 10.10 2.59
N SER A 47 -9.72 9.22 2.87
CA SER A 47 -10.88 9.51 3.72
C SER A 47 -10.46 10.01 5.09
N ARG A 48 -9.55 9.29 5.75
CA ARG A 48 -9.01 9.68 7.06
C ARG A 48 -8.36 11.06 7.02
N LYS A 49 -7.53 11.34 6.02
CA LYS A 49 -6.84 12.63 5.89
C LYS A 49 -7.78 13.80 5.66
N LEU A 50 -8.86 13.60 4.91
CA LEU A 50 -9.88 14.63 4.72
C LEU A 50 -10.68 14.86 6.01
N LYS A 51 -11.07 13.79 6.71
CA LYS A 51 -11.77 13.90 8.01
C LYS A 51 -10.91 14.58 9.07
N THR A 52 -9.62 14.24 9.19
CA THR A 52 -8.67 14.93 10.10
C THR A 52 -8.50 16.41 9.79
N LYS A 53 -8.79 16.85 8.55
CA LYS A 53 -8.79 18.26 8.16
C LYS A 53 -10.07 19.01 8.53
N GLY A 54 -11.02 18.35 9.17
CA GLY A 54 -12.28 18.94 9.61
C GLY A 54 -13.39 18.95 8.55
N PHE A 55 -13.22 18.22 7.44
CA PHE A 55 -14.32 18.05 6.48
C PHE A 55 -15.37 17.09 7.03
N ASP A 56 -16.63 17.38 6.71
CA ASP A 56 -17.77 16.56 7.09
C ASP A 56 -17.64 15.11 6.57
N PRO A 57 -17.88 14.09 7.42
CA PRO A 57 -17.71 12.69 7.03
C PRO A 57 -18.59 12.23 5.87
N GLU A 58 -19.83 12.71 5.76
CA GLU A 58 -20.76 12.34 4.69
C GLU A 58 -20.28 12.94 3.36
N LEU A 59 -19.90 14.22 3.36
CA LEU A 59 -19.33 14.89 2.18
C LEU A 59 -18.04 14.21 1.70
N VAL A 60 -17.17 13.78 2.62
CA VAL A 60 -15.94 13.05 2.29
C VAL A 60 -16.25 11.73 1.60
N GLU A 61 -17.22 10.98 2.11
CA GLU A 61 -17.61 9.69 1.55
C GLU A 61 -18.16 9.86 0.12
N GLU A 62 -19.05 10.82 -0.10
CA GLU A 62 -19.60 11.10 -1.43
C GLU A 62 -18.51 11.53 -2.44
N VAL A 63 -17.60 12.41 -2.04
CA VAL A 63 -16.50 12.86 -2.92
C VAL A 63 -15.56 11.70 -3.24
N ILE A 64 -15.23 10.86 -2.27
CA ILE A 64 -14.38 9.69 -2.48
C ILE A 64 -15.03 8.69 -3.44
N GLN A 65 -16.32 8.40 -3.27
CA GLN A 65 -17.05 7.53 -4.19
C GLN A 65 -16.98 8.05 -5.63
N GLY A 66 -17.15 9.36 -5.83
CA GLY A 66 -16.96 10.00 -7.13
C GLY A 66 -15.54 9.85 -7.69
N LEU A 67 -14.52 10.04 -6.84
CA LEU A 67 -13.12 9.88 -7.26
C LEU A 67 -12.77 8.43 -7.61
N VAL A 68 -13.34 7.45 -6.89
CA VAL A 68 -13.19 6.03 -7.22
C VAL A 68 -13.89 5.70 -8.53
N SER A 69 -15.10 6.23 -8.77
CA SER A 69 -15.80 6.01 -10.04
C SER A 69 -15.09 6.66 -11.23
N ASP A 70 -14.41 7.79 -11.01
CA ASP A 70 -13.55 8.46 -12.00
C ASP A 70 -12.19 7.75 -12.16
N ASN A 71 -11.92 6.67 -11.42
CA ASN A 71 -10.63 5.99 -11.31
C ASN A 71 -9.45 6.90 -10.88
N LEU A 72 -9.75 8.02 -10.22
CA LEU A 72 -8.75 8.95 -9.69
C LEU A 72 -8.11 8.46 -8.38
N VAL A 73 -8.81 7.59 -7.66
CA VAL A 73 -8.31 6.88 -6.47
C VAL A 73 -8.46 5.39 -6.73
N SER A 74 -7.39 4.63 -6.49
CA SER A 74 -7.38 3.18 -6.67
C SER A 74 -6.53 2.51 -5.59
N ASP A 75 -7.15 1.63 -4.81
CA ASP A 75 -6.43 0.82 -3.82
C ASP A 75 -5.43 -0.14 -4.48
N GLN A 76 -5.69 -0.58 -5.72
CA GLN A 76 -4.77 -1.40 -6.49
C GLN A 76 -3.48 -0.61 -6.84
N ARG A 77 -3.60 0.57 -7.47
CA ARG A 77 -2.42 1.41 -7.79
C ARG A 77 -1.67 1.84 -6.53
N PHE A 78 -2.40 2.12 -5.46
CA PHE A 78 -1.80 2.43 -4.17
C PHE A 78 -1.00 1.25 -3.61
N CYS A 79 -1.55 0.03 -3.68
CA CYS A 79 -0.89 -1.20 -3.27
C CYS A 79 0.41 -1.40 -4.06
N GLU A 80 0.37 -1.32 -5.39
CA GLU A 80 1.52 -1.43 -6.29
C GLU A 80 2.63 -0.43 -5.93
N SER A 81 2.27 0.85 -5.84
CA SER A 81 3.21 1.93 -5.50
C SER A 81 3.86 1.70 -4.13
N MET A 82 3.09 1.22 -3.15
CA MET A 82 3.61 0.92 -1.82
C MET A 82 4.55 -0.28 -1.82
N ILE A 83 4.20 -1.37 -2.51
CA ILE A 83 5.05 -2.55 -2.66
C ILE A 83 6.38 -2.14 -3.29
N HIS A 84 6.34 -1.45 -4.42
CA HIS A 84 7.53 -0.97 -5.11
C HIS A 84 8.40 -0.07 -4.21
N SER A 85 7.78 0.89 -3.50
CA SER A 85 8.48 1.77 -2.56
C SER A 85 9.16 1.00 -1.43
N ARG A 86 8.53 -0.06 -0.91
CA ARG A 86 9.06 -0.85 0.21
C ARG A 86 10.11 -1.86 -0.22
N PHE A 87 9.93 -2.45 -1.40
CA PHE A 87 10.91 -3.29 -2.08
C PHE A 87 12.25 -2.56 -2.22
N ASN A 88 12.24 -1.37 -2.81
CA ASN A 88 13.43 -0.54 -2.99
C ASN A 88 14.10 -0.08 -1.68
N ARG A 89 13.40 -0.17 -0.54
CA ARG A 89 13.92 0.19 0.80
C ARG A 89 14.42 -1.01 1.59
N GLY A 90 14.39 -2.22 1.04
CA GLY A 90 14.84 -3.42 1.74
C GLY A 90 13.90 -3.84 2.86
N HIS A 91 12.59 -3.78 2.61
CA HIS A 91 11.57 -4.42 3.45
C HIS A 91 11.19 -5.76 2.87
N GLY A 92 10.80 -6.70 3.74
CA GLY A 92 10.32 -8.02 3.34
C GLY A 92 8.79 -8.11 3.26
N PRO A 93 8.27 -9.19 2.67
CA PRO A 93 6.86 -9.33 2.31
C PRO A 93 5.92 -9.24 3.52
N ILE A 94 6.31 -9.77 4.69
CA ILE A 94 5.46 -9.76 5.89
C ILE A 94 5.17 -8.32 6.34
N LYS A 95 6.21 -7.48 6.34
CA LYS A 95 6.07 -6.08 6.77
C LYS A 95 5.26 -5.26 5.78
N VAL A 96 5.45 -5.51 4.49
CA VAL A 96 4.68 -4.82 3.42
C VAL A 96 3.20 -5.18 3.51
N ARG A 97 2.86 -6.47 3.65
CA ARG A 97 1.48 -6.93 3.85
C ARG A 97 0.85 -6.31 5.10
N TYR A 98 1.57 -6.30 6.22
CA TYR A 98 1.10 -5.68 7.45
C TYR A 98 0.81 -4.18 7.27
N GLU A 99 1.72 -3.45 6.61
CA GLU A 99 1.54 -2.02 6.38
C GLU A 99 0.33 -1.73 5.48
N LEU A 100 0.13 -2.50 4.41
CA LEU A 100 -1.04 -2.39 3.53
C LEU A 100 -2.35 -2.64 4.27
N ARG A 101 -2.41 -3.69 5.09
CA ARG A 101 -3.57 -3.99 5.96
C ARG A 101 -3.87 -2.84 6.92
N SER A 102 -2.84 -2.30 7.58
CA SER A 102 -2.99 -1.16 8.50
C SER A 102 -3.52 0.11 7.81
N LYS A 103 -3.39 0.18 6.47
CA LYS A 103 -3.89 1.26 5.63
C LYS A 103 -5.27 0.99 5.07
N GLY A 104 -5.87 -0.16 5.38
CA GLY A 104 -7.23 -0.52 4.98
C GLY A 104 -7.34 -1.25 3.64
N ILE A 105 -6.22 -1.71 3.08
CA ILE A 105 -6.24 -2.46 1.82
C ILE A 105 -6.70 -3.89 2.09
N ALA A 106 -7.71 -4.34 1.34
CA ALA A 106 -8.28 -5.67 1.45
C ALA A 106 -7.27 -6.75 1.03
N ASP A 107 -7.28 -7.89 1.73
CA ASP A 107 -6.34 -8.99 1.45
C ASP A 107 -6.41 -9.47 -0.01
N GLN A 108 -7.59 -9.49 -0.62
CA GLN A 108 -7.76 -9.89 -2.01
C GLN A 108 -6.98 -8.98 -2.98
N ILE A 109 -6.91 -7.67 -2.71
CA ILE A 109 -6.13 -6.73 -3.52
C ILE A 109 -4.64 -6.94 -3.27
N ILE A 110 -4.25 -7.15 -2.02
CA ILE A 110 -2.85 -7.39 -1.66
C ILE A 110 -2.34 -8.66 -2.33
N ASP A 111 -3.10 -9.76 -2.27
CA ASP A 111 -2.75 -11.04 -2.88
C ASP A 111 -2.66 -10.90 -4.40
N SER A 112 -3.68 -10.35 -5.05
CA SER A 112 -3.69 -10.12 -6.49
C SER A 112 -2.47 -9.33 -6.97
N VAL A 113 -2.13 -8.22 -6.30
CA VAL A 113 -1.01 -7.37 -6.69
C VAL A 113 0.33 -8.04 -6.40
N MET A 114 0.46 -8.76 -5.29
CA MET A 114 1.69 -9.50 -4.97
C MET A 114 1.95 -10.62 -5.98
N ASP A 115 0.90 -11.30 -6.43
CA ASP A 115 0.99 -12.36 -7.44
C ASP A 115 1.31 -11.78 -8.82
N GLU A 116 0.69 -10.65 -9.19
CA GLU A 116 0.94 -9.97 -10.47
C GLU A 116 2.37 -9.40 -10.56
N LEU A 117 2.84 -8.74 -9.50
CA LEU A 117 4.17 -8.14 -9.47
C LEU A 117 5.29 -9.18 -9.28
N ALA A 118 4.98 -10.33 -8.68
CA ALA A 118 5.91 -11.38 -8.29
C ALA A 118 7.29 -10.87 -7.80
N PRO A 119 7.36 -10.01 -6.76
CA PRO A 119 8.62 -9.35 -6.41
C PRO A 119 9.65 -10.35 -5.88
N ASP A 120 10.90 -10.24 -6.35
CA ASP A 120 12.02 -11.06 -5.87
C ASP A 120 12.53 -10.60 -4.50
N TRP A 121 11.81 -10.97 -3.44
CA TRP A 121 12.20 -10.65 -2.06
C TRP A 121 13.48 -11.33 -1.62
N GLN A 122 13.87 -12.45 -2.24
CA GLN A 122 15.11 -13.15 -1.93
C GLN A 122 16.31 -12.29 -2.37
N GLN A 123 16.27 -11.74 -3.58
CA GLN A 123 17.30 -10.83 -4.05
C GLN A 123 17.42 -9.58 -3.16
N VAL A 124 16.28 -8.98 -2.77
CA VAL A 124 16.27 -7.84 -1.84
C VAL A 124 16.93 -8.17 -0.51
N LEU A 125 16.68 -9.38 0.03
CA LEU A 125 17.29 -9.83 1.27
C LEU A 125 18.82 -9.98 1.12
N VAL A 126 19.27 -10.62 0.04
CA VAL A 126 20.70 -10.80 -0.25
C VAL A 126 21.40 -9.45 -0.38
N ASP A 127 20.82 -8.50 -1.12
CA ASP A 127 21.39 -7.17 -1.30
C ASP A 127 21.43 -6.39 0.02
N LEU A 128 20.40 -6.53 0.85
CA LEU A 128 20.38 -5.93 2.18
C LEU A 128 21.48 -6.51 3.08
N ILE A 129 21.68 -7.83 3.05
CA ILE A 129 22.73 -8.51 3.82
C ILE A 129 24.11 -8.04 3.33
N LYS A 130 24.37 -8.10 2.02
CA LYS A 130 25.63 -7.66 1.42
C LYS A 130 25.93 -6.21 1.77
N LYS A 131 24.97 -5.31 1.61
CA LYS A 131 25.14 -3.88 1.91
C LYS A 131 25.44 -3.61 3.38
N LYS A 132 24.82 -4.36 4.30
CA LYS A 132 24.91 -4.08 5.74
C LYS A 132 26.04 -4.83 6.45
N TYR A 133 26.38 -6.02 5.98
CA TYR A 133 27.27 -6.95 6.66
C TYR A 133 28.46 -7.38 5.79
N ALA A 134 28.78 -6.65 4.70
CA ALA A 134 29.96 -6.90 3.88
C ALA A 134 31.20 -7.15 4.76
N GLY A 135 31.75 -8.37 4.70
CA GLY A 135 32.95 -8.77 5.45
C GLY A 135 32.74 -9.18 6.92
N SER A 136 31.52 -9.16 7.45
CA SER A 136 31.19 -9.60 8.82
C SER A 136 29.97 -10.52 8.78
N LEU A 137 30.08 -11.63 8.06
CA LEU A 137 29.00 -12.62 7.90
C LEU A 137 29.08 -13.69 9.01
N SER A 138 30.28 -14.19 9.32
CA SER A 138 30.54 -15.01 10.52
C SER A 138 30.39 -14.21 11.81
N GLY A 139 30.39 -14.91 12.95
CA GLY A 139 30.30 -14.31 14.28
C GLY A 139 29.67 -15.24 15.30
N THR A 140 29.75 -14.83 16.56
CA THR A 140 29.20 -15.56 17.70
C THR A 140 27.69 -15.82 17.56
N PRO A 141 27.13 -16.83 18.25
CA PRO A 141 25.68 -17.05 18.28
C PRO A 141 24.87 -15.80 18.63
N ALA A 142 25.39 -14.94 19.51
CA ALA A 142 24.76 -13.68 19.90
C ALA A 142 24.72 -12.67 18.74
N GLU A 143 25.80 -12.54 17.97
CA GLU A 143 25.87 -11.68 16.79
C GLU A 143 24.95 -12.20 15.68
N ARG A 144 24.94 -13.51 15.44
CA ARG A 144 24.00 -14.15 14.49
C ARG A 144 22.56 -13.84 14.86
N ALA A 145 22.19 -14.00 16.13
CA ALA A 145 20.84 -13.67 16.61
C ALA A 145 20.49 -12.19 16.43
N LYS A 146 21.46 -11.28 16.57
CA LYS A 146 21.27 -9.84 16.29
C LYS A 146 20.98 -9.57 14.81
N LYS A 147 21.70 -10.25 13.90
CA LYS A 147 21.50 -10.15 12.44
C LYS A 147 20.11 -10.69 12.06
N VAL A 148 19.72 -11.86 12.57
CA VAL A 148 18.37 -12.43 12.36
C VAL A 148 17.27 -11.48 12.84
N ARG A 149 17.37 -10.96 14.08
CA ARG A 149 16.37 -10.00 14.61
C ARG A 149 16.22 -8.76 13.73
N PHE A 150 17.32 -8.22 13.22
CA PHE A 150 17.27 -7.11 12.29
C PHE A 150 16.51 -7.47 11.01
N LEU A 151 16.84 -8.59 10.36
CA LEU A 151 16.18 -9.02 9.12
C LEU A 151 14.69 -9.35 9.36
N SER A 152 14.35 -9.98 10.49
CA SER A 152 12.96 -10.20 10.88
C SER A 152 12.20 -8.88 11.11
N SER A 153 12.82 -7.87 11.73
CA SER A 153 12.23 -6.53 11.87
C SER A 153 12.01 -5.80 10.54
N ARG A 154 12.74 -6.21 9.49
CA ARG A 154 12.53 -5.75 8.12
C ARG A 154 11.39 -6.47 7.42
N GLY A 155 10.90 -7.58 7.98
CA GLY A 155 9.73 -8.31 7.50
C GLY A 155 10.07 -9.54 6.65
N PHE A 156 11.29 -10.05 6.74
CA PHE A 156 11.66 -11.28 6.04
C PHE A 156 11.26 -12.52 6.87
N PRO A 157 10.68 -13.54 6.23
CA PRO A 157 10.42 -14.85 6.84
C PRO A 157 11.71 -15.49 7.38
N GLN A 158 11.62 -16.25 8.49
CA GLN A 158 12.81 -16.83 9.13
C GLN A 158 13.50 -17.87 8.25
N ASP A 159 12.74 -18.72 7.57
CA ASP A 159 13.22 -19.68 6.58
C ASP A 159 14.01 -19.00 5.46
N MET A 160 13.50 -17.90 4.91
CA MET A 160 14.20 -17.10 3.90
C MET A 160 15.49 -16.48 4.46
N ILE A 161 15.47 -15.99 5.71
CA ILE A 161 16.65 -15.46 6.40
C ILE A 161 17.72 -16.54 6.55
N PHE A 162 17.37 -17.71 7.10
CA PHE A 162 18.33 -18.78 7.32
C PHE A 162 18.88 -19.33 6.00
N PHE A 163 18.03 -19.46 4.98
CA PHE A 163 18.47 -19.84 3.65
C PHE A 163 19.52 -18.86 3.10
N ALA A 164 19.22 -17.56 3.11
CA ALA A 164 20.13 -16.53 2.61
C ALA A 164 21.43 -16.42 3.43
N MET A 165 21.35 -16.61 4.75
CA MET A 165 22.54 -16.63 5.61
C MET A 165 23.42 -17.84 5.30
N ARG A 166 22.85 -19.03 5.14
CA ARG A 166 23.62 -20.22 4.76
C ARG A 166 24.29 -20.04 3.39
N ASP A 167 23.55 -19.55 2.40
CA ASP A 167 24.04 -19.29 1.04
C ASP A 167 25.17 -18.24 1.01
N ALA A 168 25.07 -17.22 1.87
CA ALA A 168 26.10 -16.20 2.04
C ALA A 168 27.29 -16.65 2.91
N GLY A 169 27.38 -17.92 3.32
CA GLY A 169 28.52 -18.47 4.06
C GLY A 169 28.54 -18.15 5.55
N PHE A 170 27.40 -17.84 6.18
CA PHE A 170 27.32 -17.58 7.62
C PHE A 170 27.60 -18.81 8.50
N ASP A 171 27.54 -20.02 7.93
CA ASP A 171 27.77 -21.28 8.63
C ASP A 171 29.18 -21.85 8.36
N GLN A 172 30.06 -21.09 7.69
CA GLN A 172 31.46 -21.48 7.47
C GLN A 172 32.34 -20.91 8.60
N ASP A 173 32.42 -21.64 9.71
CA ASP A 173 33.50 -21.57 10.71
C ASP A 173 33.96 -23.00 11.02
#